data_AF-A0A0K8QB77-F1
#
_entry.id   AF-A0A0K8QB77-F1
#
_cell.length_a   1.000
_cell.length_b   1.000
_cell.length_c   1.000
_cell.angle_alpha   90.00
_cell.angle_beta   90.00
_cell.angle_gamma   90.00
#
_symmetry.space_group_name_H-M   'P 1'
#
loop_
_entity.id
_entity.type
_entity.pdbx_description
1 polymer ?
#
loop_
_entity_poly.entity_id
_entity_poly.type
_entity_poly.pdbx_seq_one_letter_code
_entity_poly.pdbx_strand_id
1 'polypeptide(L)'
;MKARGTVLSRRIAQSAVVSNWGTLKVGERIEVVRHAHVVAAGEVQEVSGSGNVVWLEPAGPGADEAAKQLFMKSDGVELRRV
;
A
#
# COMPACT_ATOMS: atom_id res chain seq x y z
N MET A 1 27.86 -17.80 25.68
CA MET A 1 26.40 -17.67 25.44
C MET A 1 26.08 -16.18 25.60
N LYS A 2 25.79 -15.39 24.56
CA LYS A 2 24.50 -15.31 23.88
C LYS A 2 24.69 -14.94 22.40
N ALA A 3 23.80 -15.49 21.60
CA ALA A 3 23.81 -15.49 20.16
C ALA A 3 23.79 -14.07 19.55
N ARG A 4 24.63 -13.95 18.51
CA ARG A 4 24.44 -13.20 17.27
C ARG A 4 23.02 -12.63 17.14
N GLY A 5 22.89 -11.33 17.41
CA GLY A 5 21.77 -10.55 16.90
C GLY A 5 21.90 -10.50 15.39
N THR A 6 21.31 -11.48 14.70
CA THR A 6 20.96 -11.33 13.30
C THR A 6 20.11 -10.08 13.20
N VAL A 7 20.73 -8.98 12.78
CA VAL A 7 20.01 -7.87 12.17
C VAL A 7 19.28 -8.53 11.01
N LEU A 8 18.00 -8.84 11.23
CA LEU A 8 17.05 -9.12 10.19
C LEU A 8 17.09 -7.87 9.33
N SER A 9 17.99 -7.89 8.36
CA SER A 9 17.95 -7.08 7.15
C SER A 9 16.64 -7.49 6.51
N ARG A 10 15.56 -6.90 7.02
CA ARG A 10 14.18 -7.08 6.59
C ARG A 10 14.30 -6.78 5.11
N ARG A 11 14.24 -7.84 4.30
CA ARG A 11 14.31 -7.74 2.86
C ARG A 11 13.33 -6.65 2.51
N ILE A 12 13.85 -5.50 2.11
CA ILE A 12 13.13 -4.59 1.26
C ILE A 12 13.00 -5.42 -0.02
N ALA A 13 12.02 -6.34 -0.04
CA ALA A 13 11.40 -6.70 -1.29
C ALA A 13 11.13 -5.35 -1.92
N GLN A 14 11.77 -5.08 -3.06
CA GLN A 14 11.69 -3.80 -3.74
C GLN A 14 10.23 -3.59 -4.09
N SER A 15 9.48 -3.01 -3.15
CA SER A 15 8.06 -2.77 -3.29
C SER A 15 7.96 -1.71 -4.37
N ALA A 16 7.51 -2.14 -5.54
CA ALA A 16 7.62 -1.33 -6.74
C ALA A 16 6.64 -0.15 -6.63
N VAL A 17 7.18 1.07 -6.64
CA VAL A 17 6.37 2.29 -6.65
C VAL A 17 5.51 2.29 -7.92
N VAL A 18 4.20 2.46 -7.74
CA VAL A 18 3.23 2.47 -8.83
C VAL A 18 3.05 3.90 -9.32
N SER A 19 3.71 4.23 -10.43
CA SER A 19 3.66 5.58 -11.03
C SER A 19 2.34 5.85 -11.77
N ASN A 20 1.77 4.82 -12.41
CA ASN A 20 0.49 4.85 -13.10
C ASN A 20 -0.54 3.97 -12.36
N TRP A 21 -1.42 4.59 -11.58
CA TRP A 21 -2.40 3.85 -10.77
C TRP A 21 -3.47 3.17 -11.61
N GLY A 22 -3.73 3.63 -12.84
CA GLY A 22 -4.64 2.97 -13.78
C GLY A 22 -4.19 1.57 -14.20
N THR A 23 -2.97 1.15 -13.84
CA THR A 23 -2.46 -0.21 -14.06
C THR A 23 -2.78 -1.18 -12.92
N LEU A 24 -3.30 -0.67 -11.79
CA LEU A 24 -3.68 -1.50 -10.65
C LEU A 24 -4.92 -2.32 -10.99
N LYS A 25 -4.94 -3.55 -10.50
CA LYS A 25 -6.07 -4.47 -10.68
C LYS A 25 -6.85 -4.60 -9.39
N VAL A 26 -8.16 -4.84 -9.52
CA VAL A 26 -9.00 -5.20 -8.37
C VAL A 26 -8.46 -6.49 -7.72
N GLY A 27 -8.39 -6.52 -6.38
CA GLY A 27 -7.79 -7.58 -5.58
C GLY A 27 -6.26 -7.50 -5.45
N GLU A 28 -5.60 -6.54 -6.10
CA GLU A 28 -4.16 -6.35 -5.96
C GLU A 28 -3.82 -5.75 -4.59
N ARG A 29 -2.86 -6.34 -3.88
CA ARG A 29 -2.44 -5.83 -2.58
C ARG A 29 -1.43 -4.70 -2.73
N ILE A 30 -1.71 -3.57 -2.09
CA ILE A 30 -0.84 -2.41 -2.10
C ILE A 30 -0.64 -1.80 -0.72
N GLU A 31 0.43 -1.03 -0.60
CA GLU A 31 0.66 -0.10 0.50
C GLU A 31 0.54 1.33 0.01
N VAL A 32 -0.08 2.18 0.83
CA VAL A 32 -0.12 3.64 0.67
C VAL A 32 0.93 4.24 1.59
N VAL A 33 1.83 5.02 1.00
CA VAL A 33 2.94 5.63 1.71
C VAL A 33 2.83 7.15 1.64
N ARG A 34 2.98 7.82 2.79
CA ARG A 34 3.12 9.28 2.88
C ARG A 34 4.37 9.61 3.70
N HIS A 35 5.23 10.47 3.18
CA HIS A 35 6.47 10.87 3.85
C HIS A 35 7.31 9.68 4.36
N ALA A 36 7.46 8.64 3.54
CA ALA A 36 8.15 7.38 3.87
C ALA A 36 7.49 6.50 4.96
N HIS A 37 6.29 6.82 5.43
CA HIS A 37 5.51 6.00 6.35
C HIS A 37 4.34 5.32 5.62
N VAL A 38 4.14 4.02 5.86
CA VAL A 38 2.91 3.32 5.44
C VAL A 38 1.76 3.86 6.26
N VAL A 39 0.82 4.53 5.60
CA VAL A 39 -0.38 5.11 6.22
C VAL A 39 -1.60 4.23 6.04
N ALA A 40 -1.57 3.34 5.05
CA ALA A 40 -2.58 2.31 4.82
C ALA A 40 -1.99 1.13 4.05
N ALA A 41 -2.61 -0.03 4.19
CA ALA A 41 -2.34 -1.21 3.38
C ALA A 41 -3.65 -1.95 3.14
N GLY A 42 -3.86 -2.43 1.93
CA GLY A 42 -5.16 -2.96 1.52
C GLY A 42 -5.15 -3.60 0.16
N GLU A 43 -6.28 -4.18 -0.19
CA GLU A 43 -6.55 -4.69 -1.53
C GLU A 43 -7.25 -3.62 -2.35
N VAL A 44 -6.84 -3.46 -3.61
CA VAL A 44 -7.47 -2.52 -4.52
C VAL A 44 -8.89 -3.00 -4.79
N GLN A 45 -9.87 -2.19 -4.42
CA GLN A 45 -11.26 -2.45 -4.73
C GLN A 45 -11.65 -1.82 -6.08
N GLU A 46 -11.16 -0.62 -6.34
CA GLU A 46 -11.51 0.16 -7.53
C GLU A 46 -10.42 1.18 -7.84
N VAL A 47 -10.29 1.52 -9.12
CA VAL A 47 -9.46 2.62 -9.61
C VAL A 47 -10.31 3.49 -10.53
N SER A 48 -10.22 4.81 -10.39
CA SER A 48 -10.96 5.72 -11.26
C SER A 48 -10.50 5.57 -12.71
N GLY A 49 -11.38 5.82 -13.69
CA GLY A 49 -11.02 5.82 -15.10
C GLY A 49 -9.90 6.81 -15.47
N SER A 50 -9.69 7.85 -14.66
CA SER A 50 -8.57 8.79 -14.78
C SER A 50 -7.24 8.30 -14.22
N GLY A 51 -7.23 7.19 -13.47
CA GLY A 51 -6.03 6.64 -12.83
C GLY A 51 -5.45 7.52 -11.71
N ASN A 52 -6.28 8.38 -11.10
CA ASN A 52 -5.85 9.33 -10.07
C ASN A 52 -6.49 9.09 -8.69
N VAL A 53 -7.50 8.22 -8.62
CA VAL A 53 -8.18 7.86 -7.37
C VAL A 53 -8.19 6.34 -7.26
N VAL A 54 -7.88 5.85 -6.07
CA VAL A 54 -7.93 4.42 -5.74
C VAL A 54 -8.77 4.23 -4.49
N TRP A 55 -9.55 3.15 -4.48
CA TRP A 55 -10.25 2.70 -3.29
C TRP A 55 -9.67 1.38 -2.83
N LEU A 56 -9.41 1.29 -1.52
CA LEU A 56 -8.86 0.12 -0.87
C LEU A 56 -9.84 -0.48 0.11
N GLU A 57 -9.88 -1.81 0.11
CA GLU A 57 -10.38 -2.60 1.21
C GLU A 57 -9.23 -2.80 2.21
N PRO A 58 -9.39 -2.37 3.48
CA PRO A 58 -8.32 -2.49 4.46
C PRO A 58 -7.89 -3.94 4.67
N ALA A 59 -6.58 -4.21 4.69
CA ALA A 59 -6.07 -5.57 4.88
C ALA A 59 -4.99 -5.62 5.98
N GLY A 60 -5.34 -6.11 7.16
CA GLY A 60 -4.38 -6.36 8.25
C GLY A 60 -4.99 -6.36 9.66
N PRO A 61 -4.20 -6.70 10.69
CA PRO A 61 -4.67 -6.73 12.07
C PRO A 61 -5.05 -5.33 12.57
N GLY A 62 -6.29 -5.14 13.01
CA GLY A 62 -6.78 -3.85 13.52
C GLY A 62 -7.26 -2.88 12.44
N ALA A 63 -7.36 -3.34 11.19
CA ALA A 63 -8.02 -2.59 10.14
C ALA A 63 -9.54 -2.68 10.33
N ASP A 64 -10.22 -1.53 10.35
CA ASP A 64 -11.69 -1.48 10.40
C ASP A 64 -12.22 -1.93 9.04
N GLU A 65 -12.54 -3.21 8.91
CA GLU A 65 -12.99 -3.88 7.67
C GLU A 65 -14.19 -3.16 7.03
N ALA A 66 -14.96 -2.38 7.79
CA ALA A 66 -16.11 -1.63 7.29
C ALA A 66 -15.76 -0.32 6.57
N ALA A 67 -14.51 0.18 6.69
CA ALA A 67 -14.13 1.48 6.16
C ALA A 67 -13.38 1.36 4.82
N LYS A 68 -14.11 1.43 3.71
CA LYS A 68 -13.53 1.65 2.37
C LYS A 68 -12.64 2.90 2.40
N GLN A 69 -11.34 2.74 2.16
CA GLN A 69 -10.38 3.85 2.20
C GLN A 69 -10.19 4.42 0.79
N LEU A 70 -10.26 5.74 0.64
CA LEU A 70 -10.09 6.46 -0.62
C LEU A 70 -8.78 7.24 -0.58
N PHE A 71 -7.98 7.14 -1.65
CA PHE A 71 -6.77 7.92 -1.83
C PHE A 71 -6.73 8.57 -3.20
N MET A 72 -6.27 9.82 -3.25
CA MET A 72 -6.07 10.59 -4.47
C MET A 72 -4.59 10.86 -4.71
N LYS A 73 -4.18 10.91 -5.96
CA LYS A 73 -2.78 11.22 -6.33
C LYS A 73 -2.35 12.62 -5.86
N SER A 74 -3.31 13.56 -5.77
CA SER A 74 -3.11 14.90 -5.21
C SER A 74 -2.86 14.93 -3.70
N ASP A 75 -3.12 13.83 -2.98
CA ASP A 75 -2.94 13.74 -1.53
C ASP A 75 -1.45 13.62 -1.13
N GLY A 76 -0.53 13.66 -2.09
CA GLY A 76 0.90 13.51 -1.85
C GLY A 76 1.28 12.12 -1.33
N VAL A 77 0.55 11.09 -1.77
CA VAL A 77 0.80 9.69 -1.40
C VAL A 77 1.42 8.91 -2.55
N GLU A 78 2.27 7.95 -2.20
CA GLU A 78 2.83 6.95 -3.11
C GLU A 78 2.11 5.63 -2.91
N LEU A 79 1.92 4.86 -3.98
CA LEU A 79 1.43 3.48 -3.90
C LEU A 79 2.57 2.52 -4.19
N ARG A 80 2.62 1.40 -3.49
CA ARG A 80 3.64 0.36 -3.71
C ARG A 80 3.02 -1.03 -3.71
N ARG A 81 3.50 -1.90 -4.60
CA ARG A 81 3.09 -3.31 -4.70
C ARG A 81 3.82 -4.16 -3.67
N VAL A 82 3.11 -5.02 -2.96
CA VAL A 82 3.66 -5.92 -1.93
C VAL A 82 3.49 -7.39 -2.28
#